data_AF-A0A969X3G3-F1
#
_entry.id   AF-A0A969X3G3-F1
#
_cell.length_a   1.000
_cell.length_b   1.000
_cell.length_c   1.000
_cell.angle_alpha   90.00
_cell.angle_beta   90.00
_cell.angle_gamma   90.00
#
_symmetry.space_group_name_H-M   'P 1'
#
loop_
_entity.id
_entity.type
_entity.pdbx_description
1 polymer ?
#
loop_
_entity_poly.entity_id
_entity_poly.type
_entity_poly.pdbx_seq_one_letter_code
_entity_poly.pdbx_strand_id
1 'polypeptide(L)'
;DIKELNAKDFDALVLPGGFGAAKNLSSFAYEGENFRVDTDVERVVKDFHNSKKPIAALCIAPVIISKVLGAEVTIGNDKETANIIEHVGGKHIIKDYHEIAIDTKNLIVTNPCYMIADDIYKVWLGAEASIEALLGLIK
;
A
#
# COMPACT_ATOMS: atom_id res chain seq x y z
N ASP A 1 14.70 5.25 13.67
CA ASP A 1 13.23 5.14 13.89
C ASP A 1 12.51 5.67 12.64
N ILE A 2 11.23 5.33 12.37
CA ILE A 2 10.45 5.94 11.27
C ILE A 2 10.35 7.46 11.43
N LYS A 3 10.38 7.95 12.68
CA LYS A 3 10.46 9.38 13.03
C LYS A 3 11.64 10.12 12.40
N GLU A 4 12.74 9.40 12.19
CA GLU A 4 14.00 9.97 11.67
C GLU A 4 14.10 9.82 10.15
N LEU A 5 13.13 9.15 9.51
CA LEU A 5 13.14 8.90 8.08
C LEU A 5 12.92 10.20 7.31
N ASN A 6 13.90 10.53 6.46
CA ASN A 6 13.86 11.62 5.50
C ASN A 6 13.78 11.06 4.07
N ALA A 7 12.70 11.36 3.37
CA ALA A 7 12.45 10.83 2.02
C ALA A 7 13.52 11.25 0.99
N LYS A 8 14.33 12.28 1.28
CA LYS A 8 15.43 12.70 0.38
C LYS A 8 16.53 11.65 0.27
N ASP A 9 16.71 10.81 1.29
CA ASP A 9 17.82 9.87 1.39
C ASP A 9 17.52 8.50 0.74
N PHE A 10 16.34 8.33 0.14
CA PHE A 10 15.86 7.07 -0.44
C PHE A 10 15.18 7.30 -1.79
N ASP A 11 15.21 6.34 -2.70
CA ASP A 11 14.60 6.51 -4.04
C ASP A 11 13.13 6.08 -4.12
N ALA A 12 12.69 5.20 -3.21
CA ALA A 12 11.34 4.66 -3.17
C ALA A 12 10.96 4.23 -1.74
N LEU A 13 9.66 4.00 -1.53
CA LEU A 13 9.12 3.48 -0.27
C LEU A 13 8.40 2.14 -0.52
N VAL A 14 8.59 1.17 0.37
CA VAL A 14 7.82 -0.07 0.38
C VAL A 14 7.17 -0.25 1.73
N LEU A 15 5.86 -0.50 1.75
CA LEU A 15 5.09 -0.90 2.93
C LEU A 15 4.69 -2.38 2.76
N PRO A 16 5.45 -3.31 3.38
CA PRO A 16 5.02 -4.69 3.47
C PRO A 16 3.68 -4.83 4.21
N GLY A 17 3.05 -5.97 4.00
CA GLY A 17 1.78 -6.32 4.60
C GLY A 17 1.84 -6.76 6.06
N GLY A 18 0.86 -7.59 6.42
CA GLY A 18 0.73 -8.18 7.75
C GLY A 18 -0.07 -7.33 8.74
N PHE A 19 -0.52 -7.95 9.82
CA PHE A 19 -1.38 -7.31 10.82
C PHE A 19 -0.73 -6.09 11.49
N GLY A 20 0.60 -5.97 11.49
CA GLY A 20 1.28 -4.77 11.99
C GLY A 20 0.91 -3.50 11.21
N ALA A 21 0.68 -3.60 9.90
CA ALA A 21 0.19 -2.46 9.11
C ALA A 21 -1.20 -2.01 9.57
N ALA A 22 -2.07 -2.96 9.93
CA ALA A 22 -3.43 -2.67 10.38
C ALA A 22 -3.56 -2.34 11.89
N LYS A 23 -2.53 -2.61 12.70
CA LYS A 23 -2.57 -2.46 14.17
C LYS A 23 -1.59 -1.43 14.74
N ASN A 24 -0.44 -1.25 14.09
CA ASN A 24 0.67 -0.43 14.59
C ASN A 24 0.93 0.78 13.69
N LEU A 25 0.91 0.58 12.36
CA LEU A 25 1.05 1.67 11.39
C LEU A 25 -0.28 2.41 11.15
N SER A 26 -1.37 1.80 11.60
CA SER A 26 -2.71 2.34 11.57
C SER A 26 -3.57 1.64 12.63
N SER A 27 -4.77 2.16 12.88
CA SER A 27 -5.79 1.52 13.72
C SER A 27 -6.81 0.69 12.93
N PHE A 28 -6.54 0.35 11.67
CA PHE A 28 -7.51 -0.30 10.75
C PHE A 28 -8.16 -1.55 11.33
N ALA A 29 -7.39 -2.43 11.97
CA ALA A 29 -7.89 -3.66 12.56
C ALA A 29 -8.85 -3.45 13.75
N TYR A 30 -8.89 -2.25 14.32
CA TYR A 30 -9.72 -1.91 15.49
C TYR A 30 -10.86 -0.95 15.14
N GLU A 31 -10.63 -0.03 14.21
CA GLU A 31 -11.52 1.10 13.93
C GLU A 31 -12.20 1.01 12.55
N GLY A 32 -11.87 0.01 11.73
CA GLY A 32 -12.52 -0.23 10.43
C GLY A 32 -12.47 1.01 9.54
N GLU A 33 -13.61 1.49 9.04
CA GLU A 33 -13.72 2.68 8.19
C GLU A 33 -13.23 3.99 8.85
N ASN A 34 -13.30 4.06 10.19
CA ASN A 34 -12.97 5.25 10.97
C ASN A 34 -11.50 5.30 11.39
N PHE A 35 -10.69 4.36 10.88
CA PHE A 35 -9.30 4.23 11.26
C PHE A 35 -8.46 5.48 10.97
N ARG A 36 -7.37 5.56 11.73
CA ARG A 36 -6.33 6.56 11.63
C ARG A 36 -5.03 5.89 11.23
N VAL A 37 -4.20 6.63 10.52
CA VAL A 37 -2.82 6.24 10.22
C VAL A 37 -1.93 6.85 11.30
N ASP A 38 -0.89 6.13 11.69
CA ASP A 38 0.14 6.69 12.57
C ASP A 38 0.73 7.96 11.95
N THR A 39 0.95 8.99 12.77
CA THR A 39 1.33 10.33 12.27
C THR A 39 2.68 10.34 11.56
N ASP A 40 3.63 9.50 11.99
CA ASP A 40 4.94 9.41 11.35
C ASP A 40 4.85 8.62 10.04
N VAL A 41 4.03 7.57 10.00
CA VAL A 41 3.73 6.83 8.76
C VAL A 41 3.06 7.74 7.73
N GLU A 42 2.03 8.49 8.14
CA GLU A 42 1.33 9.44 7.27
C GLU A 42 2.27 10.51 6.72
N ARG A 43 3.13 11.08 7.58
CA ARG A 43 4.17 12.02 7.17
C ARG A 43 5.09 11.41 6.12
N VAL A 44 5.63 10.22 6.39
CA VAL A 44 6.55 9.54 5.47
C VAL A 44 5.89 9.28 4.12
N VAL A 45 4.67 8.74 4.08
CA VAL A 45 3.95 8.50 2.82
C VAL A 45 3.77 9.79 2.02
N LYS A 46 3.36 10.89 2.68
CA LYS A 46 3.22 12.20 2.05
C LYS A 46 4.56 12.75 1.55
N ASP A 47 5.64 12.60 2.31
CA ASP A 47 6.97 13.09 1.94
C ASP A 47 7.49 12.41 0.66
N PHE A 48 7.32 11.08 0.52
CA PHE A 48 7.68 10.35 -0.69
C PHE A 48 6.80 10.76 -1.89
N HIS A 49 5.49 10.84 -1.69
CA HIS A 49 4.55 11.24 -2.75
C HIS A 49 4.81 12.67 -3.25
N ASN A 50 4.99 13.63 -2.34
CA ASN A 50 5.33 15.02 -2.67
C ASN A 50 6.67 15.14 -3.40
N SER A 51 7.61 14.25 -3.09
CA SER A 51 8.91 14.16 -3.76
C SER A 51 8.84 13.41 -5.10
N LYS A 52 7.65 12.97 -5.53
CA LYS A 52 7.41 12.17 -6.74
C LYS A 52 8.24 10.88 -6.76
N LYS A 53 8.43 10.27 -5.60
CA LYS A 53 9.13 8.99 -5.43
C LYS A 53 8.10 7.87 -5.35
N PRO A 54 8.30 6.76 -6.06
CA PRO A 54 7.28 5.72 -6.15
C PRO A 54 7.13 4.97 -4.82
N ILE A 55 5.93 4.46 -4.57
CA ILE A 55 5.57 3.75 -3.34
C ILE A 55 4.94 2.40 -3.70
N ALA A 56 5.40 1.31 -3.07
CA ALA A 56 4.74 0.02 -3.11
C ALA A 56 4.04 -0.28 -1.78
N ALA A 57 2.82 -0.79 -1.82
CA ALA A 57 2.12 -1.29 -0.63
C ALA A 57 1.51 -2.67 -0.88
N LEU A 58 1.73 -3.60 0.05
CA LEU A 58 1.42 -5.01 -0.14
C LEU A 58 0.39 -5.53 0.86
N CYS A 59 -0.41 -6.52 0.46
CA CYS A 59 -1.40 -7.17 1.32
C CYS A 59 -2.45 -6.18 1.85
N ILE A 60 -2.48 -5.93 3.16
CA ILE A 60 -3.41 -4.99 3.79
C ILE A 60 -2.88 -3.55 3.84
N ALA A 61 -1.57 -3.33 3.65
CA ALA A 61 -0.97 -1.99 3.67
C ALA A 61 -1.59 -0.98 2.67
N PRO A 62 -2.16 -1.37 1.51
CA PRO A 62 -2.84 -0.43 0.61
C PRO A 62 -3.95 0.41 1.25
N VAL A 63 -4.60 -0.04 2.34
CA VAL A 63 -5.61 0.78 3.05
C VAL A 63 -5.00 2.10 3.57
N ILE A 64 -3.74 2.07 4.01
CA ILE A 64 -3.00 3.26 4.46
C ILE A 64 -2.83 4.22 3.28
N ILE A 65 -2.42 3.70 2.12
CA ILE A 65 -2.20 4.51 0.93
C ILE A 65 -3.50 5.16 0.45
N SER A 66 -4.61 4.41 0.47
CA SER A 66 -5.94 4.95 0.14
C SER A 66 -6.35 6.07 1.09
N LYS A 67 -6.19 5.89 2.41
CA LYS A 67 -6.54 6.92 3.40
C LYS A 67 -5.71 8.19 3.29
N VAL A 68 -4.42 8.05 2.99
CA VAL A 68 -3.48 9.18 2.98
C VAL A 68 -3.49 9.93 1.65
N LEU A 69 -3.59 9.22 0.53
CA LEU A 69 -3.41 9.79 -0.82
C LEU A 69 -4.65 9.72 -1.71
N GLY A 70 -5.68 8.96 -1.34
CA GLY A 70 -6.84 8.71 -2.21
C GLY A 70 -6.46 8.02 -3.54
N ALA A 71 -5.42 7.20 -3.53
CA ALA A 71 -4.88 6.57 -4.73
C ALA A 71 -5.70 5.35 -5.20
N GLU A 72 -5.51 4.97 -6.46
CA GLU A 72 -5.98 3.68 -6.97
C GLU A 72 -5.10 2.54 -6.44
N VAL A 73 -5.72 1.53 -5.82
CA VAL A 73 -5.02 0.40 -5.20
C VAL A 73 -5.77 -0.92 -5.37
N THR A 74 -5.12 -2.03 -5.04
CA THR A 74 -5.76 -3.33 -4.84
C THR A 74 -5.41 -3.92 -3.49
N ILE A 75 -6.38 -4.58 -2.85
CA ILE A 75 -6.15 -5.54 -1.75
C ILE A 75 -6.59 -6.95 -2.14
N GLY A 76 -6.93 -7.17 -3.40
CA GLY A 76 -7.50 -8.42 -3.88
C GLY A 76 -9.00 -8.33 -4.16
N ASN A 77 -9.80 -9.20 -3.55
CA ASN A 77 -11.23 -9.32 -3.82
C ASN A 77 -12.12 -9.32 -2.56
N ASP A 78 -11.58 -8.95 -1.39
CA ASP A 78 -12.36 -8.79 -0.18
C ASP A 78 -13.28 -7.57 -0.27
N LYS A 79 -14.58 -7.82 -0.32
CA LYS A 79 -15.59 -6.77 -0.58
C LYS A 79 -15.69 -5.75 0.54
N GLU A 80 -15.53 -6.18 1.79
CA GLU A 80 -15.63 -5.29 2.94
C GLU A 80 -14.47 -4.30 2.97
N THR A 81 -13.24 -4.79 2.83
CA THR A 81 -12.04 -3.94 2.75
C THR A 81 -12.07 -3.03 1.52
N ALA A 82 -12.52 -3.53 0.37
CA ALA A 82 -12.68 -2.72 -0.84
C ALA A 82 -13.67 -1.55 -0.62
N ASN A 83 -14.80 -1.79 0.03
CA ASN A 83 -15.76 -0.72 0.34
C ASN A 83 -15.17 0.32 1.28
N ILE A 84 -14.37 -0.09 2.26
CA ILE A 84 -13.68 0.85 3.16
C ILE A 84 -12.67 1.70 2.39
N ILE A 85 -11.91 1.11 1.46
CA ILE A 85 -10.98 1.84 0.58
C ILE A 85 -11.70 2.95 -0.19
N GLU A 86 -12.85 2.64 -0.80
CA GLU A 86 -13.69 3.61 -1.51
C GLU A 86 -14.23 4.70 -0.56
N HIS A 87 -14.70 4.30 0.62
CA HIS A 87 -15.22 5.23 1.63
C HIS A 87 -14.17 6.26 2.08
N VAL A 88 -12.91 5.84 2.22
CA VAL A 88 -11.82 6.72 2.64
C VAL A 88 -11.19 7.51 1.49
N GLY A 89 -11.77 7.46 0.28
CA GLY A 89 -11.40 8.28 -0.87
C GLY A 89 -10.40 7.63 -1.83
N GLY A 90 -10.02 6.37 -1.62
CA GLY A 90 -9.27 5.60 -2.59
C GLY A 90 -10.16 5.03 -3.69
N LYS A 91 -9.55 4.40 -4.70
CA LYS A 91 -10.25 3.61 -5.71
C LYS A 91 -9.74 2.17 -5.67
N HIS A 92 -10.61 1.21 -5.43
CA HIS A 92 -10.24 -0.20 -5.38
C HIS A 92 -10.42 -0.85 -6.76
N ILE A 93 -9.39 -1.56 -7.20
CA ILE A 93 -9.46 -2.44 -8.38
C ILE A 93 -9.19 -3.88 -7.95
N ILE A 94 -10.03 -4.81 -8.43
CA ILE A 94 -9.86 -6.23 -8.15
C ILE A 94 -8.67 -6.76 -8.96
N LYS A 95 -7.75 -7.43 -8.27
CA LYS A 95 -6.58 -8.10 -8.84
C LYS A 95 -6.39 -9.45 -8.17
N ASP A 96 -5.96 -10.45 -8.93
CA ASP A 96 -5.59 -11.76 -8.39
C ASP A 96 -4.16 -11.73 -7.79
N TYR A 97 -3.73 -12.79 -7.11
CA TYR A 97 -2.47 -12.84 -6.35
C TYR A 97 -1.21 -12.48 -7.17
N HIS A 98 -1.20 -12.82 -8.47
CA HIS A 98 -0.07 -12.60 -9.38
C HIS A 98 -0.15 -11.27 -10.14
N GLU A 99 -1.26 -10.52 -9.99
CA GLU A 99 -1.44 -9.25 -10.68
C GLU A 99 -1.12 -8.07 -9.76
N ILE A 100 -0.71 -6.96 -10.35
CA ILE A 100 -0.47 -5.70 -9.64
C ILE A 100 -1.42 -4.61 -10.13
N ALA A 101 -1.71 -3.67 -9.25
CA ALA A 101 -2.34 -2.39 -9.58
C ALA A 101 -1.27 -1.30 -9.61
N ILE A 102 -1.27 -0.47 -10.66
CA ILE A 102 -0.34 0.65 -10.80
C ILE A 102 -1.13 1.94 -11.03
N ASP A 103 -1.11 2.85 -10.04
CA ASP A 103 -1.56 4.22 -10.21
C ASP A 103 -0.39 5.05 -10.75
N THR A 104 -0.33 5.19 -12.08
CA THR A 104 0.75 5.92 -12.76
C THR A 104 0.75 7.41 -12.47
N LYS A 105 -0.41 7.99 -12.10
CA LYS A 105 -0.53 9.40 -11.73
C LYS A 105 0.15 9.67 -10.39
N ASN A 106 -0.03 8.77 -9.43
CA ASN A 106 0.49 8.91 -8.07
C ASN A 106 1.77 8.09 -7.81
N LEU A 107 2.24 7.32 -8.79
CA LEU A 107 3.41 6.43 -8.70
C LEU A 107 3.26 5.36 -7.61
N ILE A 108 2.07 4.76 -7.52
CA ILE A 108 1.76 3.74 -6.51
C ILE A 108 1.66 2.37 -7.16
N VAL A 109 2.28 1.37 -6.54
CA VAL A 109 2.17 -0.05 -6.91
C VAL A 109 1.56 -0.82 -5.76
N THR A 110 0.57 -1.68 -6.01
CA THR A 110 -0.01 -2.53 -4.97
C THR A 110 -0.29 -3.95 -5.45
N ASN A 111 -0.22 -4.91 -4.52
CA ASN A 111 -0.52 -6.32 -4.78
C ASN A 111 -1.19 -7.00 -3.57
N PRO A 112 -2.11 -7.96 -3.79
CA PRO A 112 -2.88 -8.58 -2.71
C PRO A 112 -2.07 -9.49 -1.77
N CYS A 113 -0.95 -10.09 -2.20
CA CYS A 113 -0.15 -11.04 -1.40
C CYS A 113 -1.06 -12.05 -0.64
N TYR A 114 -0.87 -12.20 0.67
CA TYR A 114 -1.64 -13.09 1.54
C TYR A 114 -3.12 -12.72 1.72
N MET A 115 -3.62 -11.62 1.15
CA MET A 115 -5.07 -11.38 1.06
C MET A 115 -5.76 -12.38 0.13
N ILE A 116 -5.02 -12.96 -0.83
CA ILE A 116 -5.52 -13.97 -1.78
C ILE A 116 -4.67 -15.23 -1.75
N ALA A 117 -3.34 -15.09 -1.77
CA ALA A 117 -2.43 -16.21 -1.88
C ALA A 117 -2.47 -17.10 -0.63
N ASP A 118 -2.50 -18.41 -0.86
CA ASP A 118 -2.55 -19.49 0.14
C ASP A 118 -1.17 -20.14 0.39
N ASP A 119 -0.17 -19.80 -0.44
CA ASP A 119 1.20 -20.30 -0.31
C ASP A 119 2.25 -19.21 -0.61
N ILE A 120 3.48 -19.48 -0.17
CA ILE A 120 4.60 -18.53 -0.27
C ILE A 120 5.06 -18.28 -1.71
N TYR A 121 4.91 -19.26 -2.60
CA TYR A 121 5.34 -19.12 -4.00
C TYR A 121 4.41 -18.13 -4.74
N LYS A 122 3.10 -18.23 -4.51
CA LYS A 122 2.13 -17.26 -5.04
C LYS A 122 2.34 -15.86 -4.51
N VAL A 123 2.66 -15.71 -3.22
CA VAL A 123 3.03 -14.41 -2.65
C VAL A 123 4.29 -13.85 -3.32
N TRP A 124 5.30 -14.69 -3.53
CA TRP A 124 6.54 -14.28 -4.18
C TRP A 124 6.29 -13.73 -5.59
N LEU A 125 5.46 -14.38 -6.41
CA LEU A 125 5.12 -13.90 -7.76
C LEU A 125 4.58 -12.45 -7.75
N GLY A 126 3.62 -12.18 -6.86
CA GLY A 126 3.02 -10.85 -6.74
C GLY A 126 3.97 -9.80 -6.15
N ALA A 127 4.76 -10.19 -5.14
CA ALA A 127 5.73 -9.31 -4.50
C ALA A 127 6.89 -8.96 -5.45
N GLU A 128 7.42 -9.93 -6.19
CA GLU A 128 8.48 -9.71 -7.19
C GLU A 128 8.01 -8.75 -8.28
N ALA A 129 6.85 -9.01 -8.88
CA ALA A 129 6.26 -8.13 -9.88
C ALA A 129 6.03 -6.70 -9.35
N SER A 130 5.66 -6.57 -8.07
CA SER A 130 5.49 -5.26 -7.43
C SER A 130 6.80 -4.51 -7.29
N ILE A 131 7.89 -5.19 -6.92
CA ILE A 131 9.21 -4.57 -6.79
C ILE A 131 9.79 -4.23 -8.18
N GLU A 132 9.65 -5.11 -9.17
CA GLU A 132 10.07 -4.82 -10.55
C GLU A 132 9.36 -3.58 -11.10
N ALA A 133 8.03 -3.49 -10.93
CA ALA A 133 7.26 -2.34 -11.34
C ALA A 133 7.66 -1.06 -10.58
N LEU A 134 7.89 -1.16 -9.27
CA LEU A 134 8.36 -0.04 -8.46
C LEU A 134 9.69 0.51 -8.97
N LEU A 135 10.67 -0.37 -9.22
CA LEU A 135 11.98 0.00 -9.75
C LEU A 135 11.87 0.66 -11.12
N GLY A 136 10.96 0.19 -11.97
CA GLY A 136 10.68 0.80 -13.28
C GLY A 136 10.10 2.21 -13.23
N LEU A 137 9.59 2.65 -12.07
CA LEU A 137 9.07 4.00 -11.84
C LEU A 137 10.12 4.96 -11.26
N ILE A 138 11.28 4.46 -10.81
CA ILE A 138 12.39 5.28 -10.30
C ILE A 138 13.04 6.01 -11.48
N LYS A 139 13.42 7.28 -11.27
CA LYS A 139 14.06 8.14 -12.27
C LYS A 139 15.48 8.52 -11.87
#